data_AF-A0A8I1RJ20-F1
#
_entry.id   AF-A0A8I1RJ20-F1
#
_cell.length_a   1.000
_cell.length_b   1.000
_cell.length_c   1.000
_cell.angle_alpha   90.00
_cell.angle_beta   90.00
_cell.angle_gamma   90.00
#
_symmetry.space_group_name_H-M   'P 1'
#
loop_
_entity.id
_entity.type
_entity.pdbx_description
1 polymer ?
#
loop_
_entity_poly.entity_id
_entity_poly.type
_entity_poly.pdbx_seq_one_letter_code
_entity_poly.pdbx_strand_id
1 'polypeptide(L)'
;MSELTAEIPEVHRFDKERLSSYLNGHIEDFAGLAEVRKFQGGASNPTFLLTENAPGKRRFVLRKKPPGKLLASAHQVDREYRIMKALAPMGVPVPRMRVLCQDDSIIG
;
A
#
# COMPACT_ATOMS: atom_id res chain seq x y z
N MET A 1 -7.99 -16.28 -3.88
CA MET A 1 -7.71 -14.92 -3.36
C MET A 1 -8.82 -14.35 -2.48
N SER A 2 -10.10 -14.71 -2.70
CA SER A 2 -11.22 -14.27 -1.83
C SER A 2 -10.95 -14.55 -0.34
N GLU A 3 -10.35 -15.70 -0.03
CA GLU A 3 -10.08 -16.13 1.35
C GLU A 3 -8.94 -15.39 2.05
N LEU A 4 -8.09 -14.65 1.34
CA LEU A 4 -6.93 -13.95 1.93
C LEU A 4 -7.20 -12.48 2.25
N THR A 5 -8.30 -11.94 1.72
CA THR A 5 -8.64 -10.53 1.85
C THR A 5 -10.07 -10.36 2.34
N ALA A 6 -10.34 -9.29 3.08
CA ALA A 6 -11.64 -8.97 3.64
C ALA A 6 -11.95 -7.49 3.41
N GLU A 7 -13.14 -7.07 3.81
CA GLU A 7 -13.46 -5.66 3.91
C GLU A 7 -12.53 -4.93 4.89
N ILE A 8 -12.42 -3.62 4.72
CA ILE A 8 -11.55 -2.79 5.56
C ILE A 8 -12.30 -2.44 6.85
N PRO A 9 -11.82 -2.89 8.03
CA PRO A 9 -12.38 -2.48 9.32
C PRO A 9 -12.30 -0.96 9.47
N GLU A 10 -13.25 -0.37 10.19
CA GLU A 10 -13.38 1.09 10.33
C GLU A 10 -12.07 1.78 10.76
N VAL A 11 -11.38 1.21 11.74
CA VAL A 11 -10.08 1.70 12.25
C VAL A 11 -8.99 1.78 11.17
N HIS A 12 -9.12 1.03 10.08
CA HIS A 12 -8.16 1.01 8.97
C HIS A 12 -8.67 1.67 7.69
N ARG A 13 -9.86 2.29 7.71
CA ARG A 13 -10.39 3.01 6.56
C ARG A 13 -9.61 4.30 6.33
N PHE A 14 -9.52 4.68 5.06
CA PHE A 14 -8.89 5.90 4.59
C PHE A 14 -9.59 6.34 3.30
N ASP A 15 -9.35 7.57 2.87
CA ASP A 15 -9.91 8.13 1.65
C ASP A 15 -9.32 7.45 0.41
N LYS A 16 -10.14 6.66 -0.28
CA LYS A 16 -9.74 5.91 -1.48
C LYS A 16 -9.57 6.83 -2.69
N GLU A 17 -10.34 7.91 -2.79
CA GLU A 17 -10.26 8.85 -3.91
C GLU A 17 -8.97 9.66 -3.82
N ARG A 18 -8.63 10.14 -2.62
CA ARG A 18 -7.35 10.82 -2.35
C ARG A 18 -6.15 9.92 -2.65
N LEU A 19 -6.20 8.65 -2.22
CA LEU A 19 -5.17 7.67 -2.59
C LEU A 19 -5.11 7.47 -4.11
N SER A 20 -6.26 7.30 -4.77
CA SER A 20 -6.33 7.08 -6.22
C SER A 20 -5.71 8.25 -7.00
N SER A 21 -6.06 9.49 -6.63
CA SER A 21 -5.49 10.70 -7.22
C SER A 21 -3.98 10.80 -6.99
N TYR A 22 -3.52 10.48 -5.78
CA TYR A 22 -2.08 10.46 -5.48
C TYR A 22 -1.35 9.43 -6.36
N LEU A 23 -1.86 8.20 -6.44
CA LEU A 23 -1.22 7.13 -7.23
C LEU A 23 -1.20 7.43 -8.74
N ASN A 24 -2.22 8.11 -9.29
CA ASN A 24 -2.24 8.53 -10.70
C ASN A 24 -1.04 9.41 -11.06
N GLY A 25 -0.56 10.23 -10.12
CA GLY A 25 0.62 11.08 -10.33
C GLY A 25 1.97 10.37 -10.12
N HIS A 26 1.98 9.13 -9.62
CA HIS A 26 3.21 8.44 -9.18
C HIS A 26 3.45 7.09 -9.83
N ILE A 27 2.42 6.48 -10.42
CA ILE A 27 2.51 5.20 -11.12
C ILE A 27 2.16 5.44 -12.58
N GLU A 28 3.09 5.11 -13.47
CA GLU A 28 2.91 5.21 -14.90
C GLU A 28 1.70 4.39 -15.38
N ASP A 29 0.90 5.03 -16.23
CA ASP A 29 -0.36 4.51 -16.78
C ASP A 29 -1.35 4.03 -15.73
N PHE A 30 -1.32 4.58 -14.50
CA PHE A 30 -2.28 4.21 -13.48
C PHE A 30 -3.68 4.75 -13.82
N ALA A 31 -4.68 3.87 -13.81
CA ALA A 31 -6.04 4.18 -14.24
C ALA A 31 -7.02 4.36 -13.05
N GLY A 32 -6.50 4.69 -11.87
CA GLY A 32 -7.29 4.81 -10.65
C GLY A 32 -7.68 3.49 -9.99
N LEU A 33 -8.32 3.57 -8.82
CA LEU A 33 -8.70 2.41 -8.00
C LEU A 33 -10.12 1.94 -8.31
N ALA A 34 -10.28 0.64 -8.62
CA ALA A 34 -11.57 -0.03 -8.70
C ALA A 34 -11.99 -0.63 -7.35
N GLU A 35 -11.05 -1.24 -6.63
CA GLU A 35 -11.34 -1.93 -5.36
C GLU A 35 -10.14 -1.84 -4.40
N VAL A 36 -10.46 -1.79 -3.10
CA VAL A 36 -9.47 -1.91 -2.03
C VAL A 36 -9.99 -2.91 -1.01
N ARG A 37 -9.21 -3.95 -0.72
CA ARG A 37 -9.49 -4.96 0.31
C ARG A 37 -8.33 -5.09 1.27
N LYS A 38 -8.60 -5.36 2.55
CA LYS A 38 -7.56 -5.57 3.56
C LYS A 38 -7.13 -7.04 3.55
N PHE A 39 -5.85 -7.34 3.64
CA PHE A 39 -5.40 -8.71 3.90
C PHE A 39 -5.76 -9.13 5.33
N GLN A 40 -6.10 -10.40 5.52
CA GLN A 40 -6.40 -10.92 6.86
C GLN A 40 -5.15 -10.93 7.77
N GLY A 41 -3.95 -11.10 7.20
CA GLY A 41 -2.67 -10.93 7.89
C GLY A 41 -2.15 -9.48 7.95
N GLY A 42 -0.92 -9.30 8.46
CA GLY A 42 -0.28 -7.98 8.52
C GLY A 42 -0.69 -7.14 9.72
N ALA A 43 -0.69 -7.74 10.92
CA ALA A 43 -1.14 -7.07 12.15
C ALA A 43 -0.25 -5.87 12.56
N SER A 44 1.07 -5.92 12.30
CA SER A 44 1.97 -4.80 12.62
C SER A 44 1.76 -3.61 11.68
N ASN A 45 1.81 -3.82 10.37
CA ASN A 45 1.52 -2.79 9.36
C ASN A 45 0.35 -3.25 8.49
N PRO A 46 -0.83 -2.62 8.61
CA PRO A 46 -1.99 -2.95 7.79
C PRO A 46 -1.61 -3.02 6.32
N THR A 47 -1.94 -4.16 5.70
CA THR A 47 -1.64 -4.44 4.31
C THR A 47 -2.93 -4.59 3.52
N PHE A 48 -2.99 -4.00 2.33
CA PHE A 48 -4.18 -3.94 1.49
C PHE A 48 -3.85 -4.38 0.06
N LEU A 49 -4.81 -5.04 -0.58
CA LEU A 49 -4.83 -5.30 -2.01
C LEU A 49 -5.55 -4.13 -2.69
N LEU A 50 -4.84 -3.47 -3.61
CA LEU A 50 -5.41 -2.46 -4.50
C LEU A 50 -5.66 -3.10 -5.85
N THR A 51 -6.87 -2.97 -6.38
CA THR A 51 -7.21 -3.38 -7.75
C THR A 51 -7.44 -2.12 -8.58
N GLU A 52 -6.70 -2.00 -9.67
CA GLU A 52 -6.80 -0.87 -10.60
C GLU A 52 -8.07 -0.96 -11.46
N ASN A 53 -8.60 0.21 -11.83
CA ASN A 53 -9.70 0.39 -12.77
C ASN A 53 -9.22 0.43 -14.24
N ALA A 54 -8.50 -0.60 -14.66
CA ALA A 54 -8.00 -0.75 -16.03
C ALA A 54 -8.36 -2.12 -16.63
N PRO A 55 -8.39 -2.26 -17.97
CA PRO A 55 -8.32 -3.56 -18.63
C PRO A 55 -7.12 -4.36 -18.09
N GLY A 56 -7.34 -5.62 -17.71
CA GLY A 56 -6.32 -6.47 -17.07
C GLY A 56 -6.21 -6.34 -15.55
N LYS A 57 -6.84 -5.33 -14.92
CA LYS A 57 -6.99 -5.16 -13.46
C LYS A 57 -5.66 -5.36 -12.72
N ARG A 58 -4.64 -4.53 -13.01
CA ARG A 58 -3.35 -4.62 -12.30
C ARG A 58 -3.60 -4.53 -10.81
N ARG A 59 -2.84 -5.33 -10.06
CA ARG A 59 -2.96 -5.43 -8.60
C ARG A 59 -1.70 -4.90 -7.95
N PHE A 60 -1.90 -4.16 -6.87
CA PHE A 60 -0.82 -3.61 -6.06
C PHE A 60 -1.03 -3.97 -4.61
N VAL A 61 0.07 -4.03 -3.86
CA VAL A 61 0.05 -4.19 -2.41
C VAL A 61 0.37 -2.85 -1.78
N LEU A 62 -0.55 -2.33 -0.97
CA LEU A 62 -0.32 -1.17 -0.13
C LEU A 62 0.00 -1.64 1.28
N ARG A 63 1.03 -1.08 1.89
CA ARG A 63 1.41 -1.32 3.27
C ARG A 63 1.48 0.03 3.97
N LYS A 64 0.75 0.16 5.07
CA LYS A 64 0.51 1.43 5.77
C LYS A 64 0.92 1.28 7.24
N LYS A 65 1.31 2.38 7.88
CA LYS A 65 1.42 2.42 9.34
C LYS A 65 0.03 2.21 9.97
N PRO A 66 -0.07 1.55 11.14
CA PRO A 66 -1.33 1.50 11.87
C PRO A 66 -1.76 2.91 12.30
N PRO A 67 -3.07 3.14 12.51
CA PRO A 67 -3.57 4.41 13.02
C PRO A 67 -3.13 4.66 14.47
N GLY A 68 -3.18 5.92 14.90
CA GLY A 68 -2.94 6.32 16.28
C GLY A 68 -1.50 6.78 16.56
N LYS A 69 -1.21 7.06 17.85
CA LYS A 69 0.11 7.53 18.27
C LYS A 69 1.11 6.37 18.27
N LEU A 70 2.07 6.44 17.35
CA LEU A 70 3.10 5.42 17.20
C LEU A 70 4.26 5.70 18.14
N LEU A 71 4.83 4.64 18.71
CA LEU A 71 6.08 4.75 19.45
C LEU A 71 7.22 5.10 18.49
N ALA A 72 8.22 5.83 18.99
CA ALA A 72 9.43 6.09 18.24
C ALA A 72 10.04 4.75 17.76
N SER A 73 10.48 4.71 16.49
CA SER A 73 11.04 3.54 15.79
C SER A 73 10.09 2.37 15.46
N ALA A 74 8.83 2.40 15.91
CA ALA A 74 7.84 1.42 15.47
C ALA A 74 7.35 1.74 14.04
N HIS A 75 7.00 0.70 13.26
CA HIS A 75 6.31 0.84 11.96
C HIS A 75 7.07 1.64 10.88
N GLN A 76 8.35 1.35 10.70
CA GLN A 76 9.22 1.97 9.69
C GLN A 76 9.00 1.40 8.26
N VAL A 77 7.79 1.59 7.73
CA VAL A 77 7.44 1.19 6.35
C VAL A 77 8.35 1.84 5.28
N ASP A 78 8.89 3.02 5.58
CA ASP A 78 9.87 3.71 4.73
C ASP A 78 11.21 2.98 4.68
N ARG A 79 11.66 2.42 5.82
CA ARG A 79 12.88 1.59 5.86
C ARG A 79 12.70 0.30 5.07
N GLU A 80 11.54 -0.36 5.22
CA GLU A 80 11.19 -1.54 4.42
C GLU A 80 11.25 -1.23 2.90
N TYR A 81 10.63 -0.13 2.47
CA TYR A 81 10.65 0.32 1.07
C TYR A 81 12.08 0.55 0.56
N ARG A 82 12.90 1.30 1.31
CA ARG A 82 14.28 1.63 0.90
C ARG A 82 15.13 0.37 0.76
N ILE A 83 15.03 -0.56 1.71
CA ILE A 83 15.77 -1.82 1.67
C ILE A 83 15.34 -2.65 0.46
N MET A 84 14.04 -2.89 0.26
CA MET A 84 13.57 -3.69 -0.88
C MET A 84 13.94 -3.05 -2.22
N LYS A 85 13.83 -1.71 -2.33
CA LYS A 85 14.22 -0.99 -3.55
C LYS A 85 15.71 -1.12 -3.86
N ALA A 86 16.56 -1.10 -2.83
CA ALA A 86 18.01 -1.26 -2.98
C ALA A 86 18.42 -2.70 -3.31
N LEU A 87 17.70 -3.70 -2.80
CA LEU A 87 17.97 -5.12 -3.05
C LEU A 87 17.60 -5.57 -4.48
N ALA A 88 16.58 -4.94 -5.08
CA ALA A 88 16.11 -5.30 -6.43
C ALA A 88 17.22 -5.31 -7.52
N PRO A 89 18.06 -4.26 -7.69
CA PRO A 89 19.13 -4.27 -8.68
C PRO A 89 20.26 -5.28 -8.37
N MET A 90 20.30 -5.83 -7.15
CA MET A 90 21.27 -6.87 -6.75
C MET A 90 20.80 -8.29 -7.12
N GLY A 91 19.66 -8.43 -7.79
CA GLY A 91 19.10 -9.72 -8.19
C GLY A 91 18.39 -10.49 -7.07
N VAL A 92 18.19 -9.86 -5.90
CA VAL A 92 17.43 -10.48 -4.80
C VAL A 92 15.94 -10.52 -5.18
N PRO A 93 15.24 -11.65 -4.99
CA PRO A 93 13.82 -11.76 -5.34
C PRO A 93 12.95 -10.99 -4.33
N VAL A 94 12.77 -9.70 -4.59
CA VAL A 94 11.91 -8.81 -3.81
C VAL A 94 10.81 -8.20 -4.70
N PRO A 95 9.66 -7.79 -4.11
CA PRO A 95 8.64 -7.09 -4.88
C PRO A 95 9.18 -5.79 -5.47
N ARG A 96 8.78 -5.45 -6.70
CA ARG A 96 9.13 -4.16 -7.31
C ARG A 96 8.43 -3.01 -6.58
N MET A 97 9.19 -2.25 -5.82
CA MET A 97 8.75 -1.05 -5.13
C MET A 97 8.23 0.00 -6.12
N ARG A 98 6.98 0.45 -5.96
CA ARG A 98 6.34 1.44 -6.85
C ARG A 98 6.46 2.85 -6.27
N VAL A 99 5.85 3.10 -5.12
CA VAL A 99 5.73 4.44 -4.53
C VAL A 99 5.99 4.37 -3.03
N LEU A 100 6.69 5.38 -2.51
CA LEU A 100 6.77 5.67 -1.08
C LEU A 100 6.07 7.01 -0.85
N CYS A 101 5.08 7.05 0.03
CA CYS A 101 4.45 8.28 0.49
C CYS A 101 4.88 8.55 1.93
N GLN A 102 5.43 9.74 2.19
CA GLN A 102 5.80 10.20 3.53
C GLN A 102 4.88 11.32 4.03
N ASP A 103 3.91 11.73 3.21
CA ASP A 103 2.88 12.69 3.58
C ASP A 103 1.70 11.95 4.21
N ASP A 104 1.62 12.01 5.54
CA ASP A 104 0.56 11.41 6.34
C ASP A 104 -0.82 12.02 5.99
N SER A 105 -0.89 13.20 5.35
CA SER A 105 -2.16 13.78 4.94
C SER A 105 -2.89 12.98 3.86
N ILE A 106 -2.18 12.13 3.10
CA ILE A 106 -2.77 11.37 1.98
C ILE A 106 -3.72 10.27 2.47
N ILE A 107 -3.32 9.45 3.44
CA ILE A 107 -4.12 8.33 3.97
C ILE A 107 -3.93 8.06 5.47
N GLY A 108 -3.21 8.92 6.20
CA GLY A 108 -2.89 8.74 7.62
C GLY A 108 -1.56 8.04 7.86
#